data_AF-A0A6P8Q882-F1
#
_entry.id   AF-A0A6P8Q882-F1
#
_cell.length_a   1.000
_cell.length_b   1.000
_cell.length_c   1.000
_cell.angle_alpha   90.00
_cell.angle_beta   90.00
_cell.angle_gamma   90.00
#
_symmetry.space_group_name_H-M   'P 1'
#
loop_
_entity.id
_entity.type
_entity.pdbx_description
1 polymer ?
#
loop_
_entity_poly.entity_id
_entity_poly.type
_entity_poly.pdbx_seq_one_letter_code
_entity_poly.pdbx_strand_id
1 'polypeptide(L)'
;MITHDAFSPFAIVCTSWEEEIQILKDNEFNIMLKISSLPRVQCNELECSERDVYSVKLKRESNSRDLNIFLSENENLSSSKMLSELKEVMEKIIAKQKMHVAVEMKISGSPAITLQSKEHDPQITVNVILALEVKQSWPLATKDGLCIKHWLGNKVRGSFRFKSFYLVPGPTKETWCLSFPHIEKEMLNNHGKLKTCCELNGPKCCRKACLRLLQYLLQKLQHKNERNQKLVKFSSYHVKTAYFHACVSRPDDTNWKLEDLDNCFEILVNDFVNHLQIKELLHFFIPSMNLFGLFDQSSLTFLSDEIEYQRNNGFPIFIP
;
A
#
# COMPACT_ATOMS: atom_id res chain seq x y z
N MET A 1 29.99 -9.34 18.36
CA MET A 1 28.89 -9.75 19.27
C MET A 1 27.85 -8.65 19.19
N ILE A 2 26.99 -8.70 18.16
CA ILE A 2 25.93 -7.70 17.93
C ILE A 2 24.76 -8.19 18.77
N THR A 3 24.47 -7.47 19.86
CA THR A 3 23.47 -7.86 20.85
C THR A 3 22.06 -7.70 20.29
N HIS A 4 21.17 -8.55 20.78
CA HIS A 4 19.72 -8.61 20.57
C HIS A 4 18.94 -7.30 20.81
N ASP A 5 19.60 -6.16 20.99
CA ASP A 5 19.04 -4.93 21.56
C ASP A 5 18.58 -3.90 20.54
N ALA A 6 19.01 -3.97 19.27
CA ALA A 6 18.66 -2.94 18.29
C ALA A 6 17.14 -2.77 18.12
N PHE A 7 16.36 -3.85 18.27
CA PHE A 7 14.89 -3.82 18.22
C PHE A 7 14.17 -3.98 19.57
N SER A 8 14.92 -4.17 20.66
CA SER A 8 14.41 -4.42 22.02
C SER A 8 13.63 -3.25 22.65
N PRO A 9 13.99 -1.96 22.45
CA PRO A 9 13.22 -0.84 22.96
C PRO A 9 12.06 -0.42 22.04
N PHE A 10 11.88 -1.05 20.88
CA PHE A 10 10.78 -0.70 20.00
C PHE A 10 9.51 -1.40 20.47
N ALA A 11 8.51 -0.60 20.82
CA ALA A 11 7.14 -1.09 20.83
C ALA A 11 6.84 -1.59 19.41
N ILE A 12 6.99 -2.89 19.20
CA ILE A 12 6.47 -3.62 18.04
C ILE A 12 4.96 -3.58 18.19
N VAL A 13 4.37 -2.44 17.85
CA VAL A 13 2.93 -2.37 17.68
C VAL A 13 2.66 -2.94 16.30
N CYS A 14 2.48 -4.26 16.25
CA CYS A 14 1.89 -4.94 15.11
C CYS A 14 0.50 -4.33 14.87
N THR A 15 0.39 -3.37 13.95
CA THR A 15 -0.91 -3.05 13.37
C THR A 15 -1.10 -3.96 12.18
N SER A 16 -1.60 -5.17 12.41
CA SER A 16 -2.09 -6.02 11.32
C SER A 16 -3.35 -6.74 11.73
N TRP A 17 -4.42 -5.98 11.78
CA TRP A 17 -5.75 -6.49 11.52
C TRP A 17 -6.33 -5.58 10.43
N GLU A 18 -5.99 -5.87 9.17
CA GLU A 18 -6.75 -5.37 8.02
C GLU A 18 -7.97 -6.29 7.84
N GLU A 19 -8.87 -6.26 8.81
CA GLU A 19 -10.20 -6.83 8.58
C GLU A 19 -10.87 -6.05 7.44
N GLU A 20 -11.23 -6.82 6.42
CA GLU A 20 -12.27 -6.62 5.41
C GLU A 20 -11.96 -6.01 4.04
N ILE A 21 -10.78 -5.48 3.69
CA ILE A 21 -10.60 -4.96 2.31
C ILE A 21 -9.20 -5.13 1.73
N GLN A 22 -8.57 -6.24 2.06
CA GLN A 22 -7.68 -6.87 1.09
C GLN A 22 -8.22 -8.28 0.91
N ILE A 23 -8.99 -8.50 -0.17
CA ILE A 23 -8.97 -9.82 -0.82
C ILE A 23 -7.56 -9.93 -1.42
N LEU A 24 -6.58 -10.12 -0.54
CA LEU A 24 -5.38 -10.80 -0.94
C LEU A 24 -5.85 -12.20 -1.36
N LYS A 25 -5.14 -12.78 -2.34
CA LYS A 25 -5.17 -14.22 -2.63
C LYS A 25 -5.38 -14.91 -1.30
N ASP A 26 -6.37 -15.79 -1.14
CA ASP A 26 -6.98 -16.21 0.17
C ASP A 26 -5.99 -16.57 1.32
N ASN A 27 -4.69 -16.64 1.03
CA ASN A 27 -3.59 -17.02 1.90
C ASN A 27 -2.42 -16.01 1.92
N GLU A 28 -2.53 -14.80 1.38
CA GLU A 28 -1.49 -13.76 1.50
C GLU A 28 -1.93 -12.68 2.51
N PHE A 29 -1.02 -12.24 3.38
CA PHE A 29 -1.30 -11.27 4.44
C PHE A 29 -0.20 -10.21 4.48
N ASN A 30 -0.54 -8.95 4.76
CA ASN A 30 0.44 -7.87 4.94
C ASN A 30 0.43 -7.38 6.40
N ILE A 31 1.60 -7.32 7.02
CA ILE A 31 1.81 -6.84 8.38
C ILE A 31 2.79 -5.67 8.34
N MET A 32 2.42 -4.54 8.94
CA MET A 32 3.34 -3.42 9.10
C MET A 32 3.94 -3.42 10.50
N LEU A 33 5.27 -3.48 10.57
CA LEU A 33 6.04 -3.30 11.80
C LEU A 33 6.54 -1.88 11.87
N LYS A 34 5.92 -1.08 12.73
CA LYS A 34 6.29 0.32 12.88
C LYS A 34 7.33 0.54 13.97
N ILE A 35 8.28 1.42 13.69
CA ILE A 35 9.23 1.99 14.65
C ILE A 35 8.67 3.36 15.07
N SER A 36 8.08 3.41 16.26
CA SER A 36 7.40 4.59 16.79
C SER A 36 8.27 5.55 17.61
N SER A 37 9.43 5.09 18.07
CA SER A 37 10.37 5.87 18.90
C SER A 37 11.53 6.41 18.07
N LEU A 38 11.21 7.16 17.02
CA LEU A 38 12.21 7.81 16.19
C LEU A 38 12.59 9.19 16.73
N PRO A 39 13.88 9.54 16.77
CA PRO A 39 14.28 10.92 16.96
C PRO A 39 13.75 11.79 15.82
N ARG A 40 13.80 13.12 15.97
CA ARG A 40 13.40 14.02 14.89
C ARG A 40 14.25 13.73 13.64
N VAL A 41 13.58 13.42 12.55
CA VAL A 41 14.22 13.15 11.26
C VAL A 41 14.13 14.36 10.33
N GLN A 42 15.04 14.41 9.39
CA GLN A 42 14.97 15.25 8.21
C GLN A 42 14.73 14.34 7.01
N CYS A 43 13.60 14.52 6.35
CA CYS A 43 13.26 13.83 5.11
C CYS A 43 13.63 14.78 3.97
N ASN A 44 14.63 14.40 3.17
CA ASN A 44 15.00 15.14 1.98
C ASN A 44 14.42 14.40 0.77
N GLU A 45 13.60 15.09 0.00
CA GLU A 45 13.12 14.57 -1.27
C GLU A 45 14.29 14.42 -2.22
N LEU A 46 14.37 13.27 -2.89
CA LEU A 46 15.36 13.00 -3.91
C LEU A 46 14.69 13.17 -5.25
N GLU A 47 15.34 13.90 -6.16
CA GLU A 47 14.92 13.96 -7.55
C GLU A 47 15.08 12.58 -8.17
N CYS A 48 13.98 11.85 -8.23
CA CYS A 48 13.86 10.60 -8.94
C CYS A 48 12.66 10.75 -9.87
N SER A 49 12.87 10.64 -11.18
CA SER A 49 11.85 10.84 -12.21
C SER A 49 10.66 9.88 -12.12
N GLU A 50 10.73 8.90 -11.21
CA GLU A 50 9.91 7.70 -11.24
C GLU A 50 9.10 7.47 -9.95
N ARG A 51 9.55 7.98 -8.79
CA ARG A 51 8.89 7.78 -7.50
C ARG A 51 9.21 8.94 -6.56
N ASP A 52 8.29 9.23 -5.63
CA ASP A 52 8.61 10.09 -4.48
C ASP A 52 9.46 9.30 -3.49
N VAL A 53 10.75 9.57 -3.55
CA VAL A 53 11.77 8.87 -2.78
C VAL A 53 12.47 9.86 -1.87
N TYR A 54 12.74 9.44 -0.63
CA TYR A 54 13.31 10.28 0.41
C TYR A 54 14.61 9.68 0.94
N SER A 55 15.59 10.55 1.19
CA SER A 55 16.67 10.26 2.12
C SER A 55 16.25 10.69 3.53
N VAL A 56 16.66 9.94 4.54
CA VAL A 56 16.29 10.18 5.94
C VAL A 56 17.55 10.43 6.74
N LYS A 57 17.68 11.62 7.33
CA LYS A 57 18.77 11.96 8.27
C LYS A 57 18.22 12.15 9.67
N LEU A 58 19.00 11.83 10.69
CA LEU A 58 18.63 12.10 12.09
C LEU A 58 19.09 13.53 12.43
N LYS A 59 18.18 14.42 12.90
CA LYS A 59 18.50 15.85 13.14
C LYS A 59 19.36 16.11 14.38
N ARG A 60 19.44 15.14 15.29
CA ARG A 60 20.31 15.17 16.46
C ARG A 60 20.99 13.82 16.51
N GLU A 61 22.22 13.78 17.02
CA GLU A 61 22.77 12.58 17.66
C GLU A 61 21.86 12.29 18.87
N SER A 62 20.71 11.69 18.64
CA SER A 62 19.97 11.10 19.72
C SER A 62 20.85 10.00 20.27
N ASN A 63 20.99 9.95 21.58
CA ASN A 63 21.67 8.87 22.30
C ASN A 63 21.09 7.45 22.00
N SER A 64 20.20 7.30 21.02
CA SER A 64 19.83 6.03 20.39
C SER A 64 21.02 5.48 19.60
N ARG A 65 22.05 5.00 20.31
CA ARG A 65 23.20 4.29 19.72
C ARG A 65 22.74 3.18 18.76
N ASP A 66 21.55 2.65 19.01
CA ASP A 66 20.93 1.55 18.28
C ASP A 66 20.54 1.85 16.83
N LEU A 67 20.25 3.11 16.47
CA LEU A 67 19.93 3.47 15.07
C LEU A 67 21.17 3.90 14.28
N ASN A 68 22.24 4.32 14.97
CA ASN A 68 23.47 4.79 14.34
C ASN A 68 24.18 3.68 13.55
N ILE A 69 23.98 2.41 13.94
CA ILE A 69 24.52 1.25 13.22
C ILE A 69 23.95 1.13 11.79
N PHE A 70 22.78 1.72 11.53
CA PHE A 70 22.11 1.70 10.24
C PHE A 70 22.41 2.93 9.38
N LEU A 71 23.27 3.85 9.84
CA LEU A 71 23.69 4.99 9.04
C LEU A 71 24.59 4.54 7.88
N SER A 72 24.44 5.20 6.74
CA SER A 72 25.33 5.14 5.58
C SER A 72 26.53 6.05 5.79
N GLU A 73 27.50 5.99 4.86
CA GLU A 73 28.66 6.89 4.83
C GLU A 73 28.24 8.36 4.74
N ASN A 74 27.08 8.65 4.13
CA ASN A 74 26.52 10.00 3.97
C ASN A 74 25.63 10.44 5.15
N GLU A 75 25.67 9.71 6.27
CA GLU A 75 24.84 9.92 7.47
C GLU A 75 23.31 9.83 7.21
N ASN A 76 22.91 9.21 6.10
CA ASN A 76 21.52 8.85 5.86
C ASN A 76 21.22 7.49 6.49
N LEU A 77 20.03 7.33 7.06
CA LEU A 77 19.52 6.05 7.55
C LEU A 77 19.27 5.10 6.38
N SER A 78 19.98 3.97 6.34
CA SER A 78 19.89 3.00 5.26
C SER A 78 18.71 2.04 5.46
N SER A 79 17.74 2.10 4.55
CA SER A 79 16.59 1.20 4.54
C SER A 79 16.99 -0.26 4.35
N SER A 80 17.96 -0.54 3.48
CA SER A 80 18.44 -1.91 3.24
C SER A 80 19.20 -2.51 4.43
N LYS A 81 20.01 -1.73 5.15
CA LYS A 81 20.67 -2.21 6.37
C LYS A 81 19.64 -2.57 7.44
N MET A 82 18.66 -1.69 7.68
CA MET A 82 17.59 -1.97 8.65
C MET A 82 16.74 -3.19 8.26
N LEU A 83 16.40 -3.31 6.98
CA LEU A 83 15.60 -4.44 6.49
C LEU A 83 16.38 -5.77 6.58
N SER A 84 17.69 -5.74 6.32
CA SER A 84 18.55 -6.92 6.44
C SER A 84 18.69 -7.37 7.89
N GLU A 85 18.91 -6.43 8.83
CA GLU A 85 18.96 -6.77 10.25
C GLU A 85 17.62 -7.32 10.76
N LEU A 86 16.50 -6.72 10.35
CA LEU A 86 15.17 -7.24 10.69
C LEU A 86 14.98 -8.68 10.19
N LYS A 87 15.42 -8.97 8.96
CA LYS A 87 15.38 -10.32 8.38
C LYS A 87 16.20 -11.30 9.21
N GLU A 88 17.43 -10.95 9.58
CA GLU A 88 18.28 -11.81 10.42
C GLU A 88 17.65 -12.06 11.80
N VAL A 89 17.07 -11.05 12.41
CA VAL A 89 16.36 -11.19 13.69
C VAL A 89 15.18 -12.15 13.55
N MET A 90 14.39 -12.04 12.49
CA MET A 90 13.28 -12.95 12.21
C MET A 90 13.75 -14.39 12.00
N GLU A 91 14.80 -14.61 11.19
CA GLU A 91 15.41 -15.93 10.97
C GLU A 91 15.87 -16.56 12.29
N LYS A 92 16.54 -15.79 13.15
CA LYS A 92 16.98 -16.23 14.48
C LYS A 92 15.80 -16.61 15.39
N ILE A 93 14.73 -15.81 15.39
CA ILE A 93 13.52 -16.07 16.20
C ILE A 93 12.82 -17.35 15.71
N ILE A 94 12.61 -17.48 14.40
CA ILE A 94 11.94 -18.64 13.78
C ILE A 94 12.73 -19.93 14.06
N ALA A 95 14.06 -19.89 13.90
CA ALA A 95 14.92 -21.03 14.22
C ALA A 95 14.86 -21.39 15.71
N LYS A 96 14.87 -20.41 16.61
CA LYS A 96 14.77 -20.61 18.06
C LYS A 96 13.43 -21.22 18.48
N GLN A 97 12.34 -20.79 17.84
CA GLN A 97 10.98 -21.28 18.09
C GLN A 97 10.65 -22.58 17.34
N LYS A 98 11.56 -23.08 16.50
CA LYS A 98 11.39 -24.30 15.69
C LYS A 98 10.12 -24.27 14.82
N MET A 99 9.77 -23.11 14.28
CA MET A 99 8.62 -22.95 13.39
C MET A 99 8.98 -23.41 11.96
N HIS A 100 8.10 -24.14 11.26
CA HIS A 100 8.31 -24.52 9.86
C HIS A 100 7.90 -23.39 8.90
N VAL A 101 8.56 -22.24 9.05
CA VAL A 101 8.32 -21.03 8.25
C VAL A 101 9.59 -20.65 7.50
N ALA A 102 9.50 -20.48 6.18
CA ALA A 102 10.60 -19.97 5.36
C ALA A 102 10.59 -18.43 5.37
N VAL A 103 11.77 -17.82 5.45
CA VAL A 103 11.97 -16.36 5.39
C VAL A 103 12.64 -15.99 4.07
N GLU A 104 11.92 -15.28 3.22
CA GLU A 104 12.37 -14.89 1.88
C GLU A 104 12.29 -13.38 1.68
N MET A 105 13.15 -12.85 0.81
CA MET A 105 12.99 -11.50 0.28
C MET A 105 12.24 -11.62 -1.05
N LYS A 106 11.06 -10.98 -1.17
CA LYS A 106 10.15 -11.17 -2.31
C LYS A 106 10.87 -10.94 -3.65
N ILE A 107 11.55 -9.80 -3.80
CA ILE A 107 12.34 -9.37 -4.98
C ILE A 107 13.35 -8.31 -4.52
N SER A 108 14.47 -8.11 -5.25
CA SER A 108 15.35 -6.95 -5.04
C SER A 108 14.57 -5.64 -5.08
N GLY A 109 14.72 -4.80 -4.04
CA GLY A 109 14.02 -3.51 -3.90
C GLY A 109 12.58 -3.60 -3.36
N SER A 110 12.12 -4.79 -2.96
CA SER A 110 10.84 -4.93 -2.24
C SER A 110 10.96 -4.46 -0.79
N PRO A 111 9.97 -3.72 -0.24
CA PRO A 111 9.98 -3.28 1.15
C PRO A 111 9.62 -4.37 2.16
N ALA A 112 9.24 -5.57 1.68
CA ALA A 112 8.69 -6.62 2.52
C ALA A 112 9.64 -7.81 2.69
N ILE A 113 9.68 -8.34 3.90
CA ILE A 113 10.20 -9.68 4.22
C ILE A 113 9.02 -10.64 4.16
N THR A 114 9.10 -11.66 3.33
CA THR A 114 8.01 -12.63 3.14
C THR A 114 8.26 -13.87 4.00
N LEU A 115 7.27 -14.21 4.83
CA LEU A 115 7.22 -15.43 5.62
C LEU A 115 6.27 -16.41 4.92
N GLN A 116 6.73 -17.62 4.63
CA GLN A 116 5.90 -18.66 4.01
C GLN A 116 5.77 -19.87 4.91
N SER A 117 4.54 -20.21 5.29
CA SER A 117 4.24 -21.48 5.97
C SER A 117 3.86 -22.53 4.94
N LYS A 118 4.63 -23.63 4.92
CA LYS A 118 4.35 -24.81 4.08
C LYS A 118 3.47 -25.85 4.77
N GLU A 119 3.03 -25.57 6.00
CA GLU A 119 2.20 -26.50 6.79
C GLU A 119 0.74 -26.53 6.32
N HIS A 120 0.31 -25.53 5.54
CA HIS A 120 -1.05 -25.42 5.03
C HIS A 120 -1.10 -25.61 3.52
N ASP A 121 -2.17 -26.26 3.04
CA ASP A 121 -2.57 -26.28 1.64
C ASP A 121 -3.96 -25.65 1.53
N PRO A 122 -4.09 -24.47 0.90
CA PRO A 122 -3.04 -23.68 0.24
C PRO A 122 -2.05 -22.99 1.20
N GLN A 123 -0.83 -22.75 0.71
CA GLN A 123 0.27 -22.15 1.49
C GLN A 123 -0.05 -20.72 1.96
N ILE A 124 0.22 -20.43 3.23
CA ILE A 124 0.05 -19.10 3.82
C ILE A 124 1.33 -18.28 3.67
N THR A 125 1.18 -17.08 3.15
CA THR A 125 2.22 -16.08 2.92
C THR A 125 1.95 -14.83 3.77
N VAL A 126 2.91 -14.40 4.57
CA VAL A 126 2.81 -13.17 5.38
C VAL A 126 3.96 -12.24 5.00
N ASN A 127 3.65 -11.09 4.40
CA ASN A 127 4.60 -10.05 4.08
C ASN A 127 4.72 -9.08 5.26
N VAL A 128 5.92 -8.97 5.80
CA VAL A 128 6.24 -8.06 6.89
C VAL A 128 6.94 -6.82 6.34
N ILE A 129 6.34 -5.65 6.52
CA ILE A 129 6.80 -4.36 6.00
C ILE A 129 7.33 -3.53 7.17
N LEU A 130 8.62 -3.21 7.14
CA LEU A 130 9.22 -2.25 8.07
C LEU A 130 8.68 -0.85 7.75
N ALA A 131 8.29 -0.10 8.79
CA ALA A 131 7.85 1.28 8.65
C ALA A 131 8.42 2.18 9.75
N LEU A 132 8.89 3.35 9.38
CA LEU A 132 9.28 4.41 10.31
C LEU A 132 8.09 5.33 10.54
N GLU A 133 7.61 5.45 11.78
CA GLU A 133 6.53 6.39 12.10
C GLU A 133 7.10 7.79 12.33
N VAL A 134 6.78 8.74 11.45
CA VAL A 134 7.26 10.11 11.54
C VAL A 134 6.17 11.03 12.05
N LYS A 135 6.38 11.57 13.26
CA LYS A 135 5.47 12.50 13.94
C LYS A 135 5.84 13.95 13.64
N GLN A 136 5.73 14.35 12.38
CA GLN A 136 5.92 15.72 11.92
C GLN A 136 4.93 16.05 10.79
N SER A 137 4.89 17.31 10.36
CA SER A 137 4.09 17.71 9.20
C SER A 137 4.43 16.86 7.97
N TRP A 138 3.41 16.44 7.22
CA TRP A 138 3.61 15.68 5.99
C TRP A 138 4.49 16.46 4.99
N PRO A 139 5.28 15.76 4.14
CA PRO A 139 6.13 16.42 3.15
C PRO A 139 5.38 17.32 2.18
N LEU A 140 6.08 18.32 1.62
CA LEU A 140 5.49 19.31 0.72
C LEU A 140 4.88 18.70 -0.54
N ALA A 141 5.47 17.62 -1.08
CA ALA A 141 4.92 16.87 -2.20
C ALA A 141 3.45 16.43 -1.98
N THR A 142 3.04 16.24 -0.72
CA THR A 142 1.67 15.83 -0.38
C THR A 142 0.67 16.98 -0.30
N LYS A 143 1.10 18.24 -0.44
CA LYS A 143 0.30 19.44 -0.11
C LYS A 143 -1.03 19.47 -0.84
N ASP A 144 -0.98 19.18 -2.14
CA ASP A 144 -2.14 19.23 -3.04
C ASP A 144 -2.81 17.86 -3.22
N GLY A 145 -2.28 16.82 -2.55
CA GLY A 145 -2.92 15.50 -2.48
C GLY A 145 -4.06 15.42 -1.48
N LEU A 146 -4.62 14.20 -1.34
CA LEU A 146 -5.74 13.90 -0.45
C LEU A 146 -6.94 14.83 -0.73
N CYS A 147 -7.46 14.76 -1.97
CA CYS A 147 -8.51 15.63 -2.50
C CYS A 147 -9.93 15.32 -1.98
N ILE A 148 -10.07 14.92 -0.72
CA ILE A 148 -11.32 14.45 -0.13
C ILE A 148 -12.26 15.58 0.34
N LYS A 149 -11.98 16.83 0.02
CA LYS A 149 -12.71 18.00 0.56
C LYS A 149 -14.20 17.97 0.23
N HIS A 150 -14.56 17.53 -0.97
CA HIS A 150 -15.94 17.42 -1.44
C HIS A 150 -16.61 16.07 -1.13
N TRP A 151 -15.81 15.09 -0.70
CA TRP A 151 -16.27 13.74 -0.36
C TRP A 151 -16.41 13.56 1.16
N LEU A 152 -15.29 13.57 1.90
CA LEU A 152 -15.26 13.37 3.36
C LEU A 152 -15.19 14.69 4.14
N GLY A 153 -14.97 15.81 3.47
CA GLY A 153 -15.00 17.14 4.06
C GLY A 153 -13.64 17.69 4.49
N ASN A 154 -13.57 19.02 4.62
CA ASN A 154 -12.36 19.74 5.02
C ASN A 154 -11.85 19.37 6.42
N LYS A 155 -12.76 19.11 7.37
CA LYS A 155 -12.40 18.77 8.76
C LYS A 155 -11.68 17.41 8.83
N VAL A 156 -12.19 16.42 8.09
CA VAL A 156 -11.58 15.09 8.00
C VAL A 156 -10.20 15.18 7.34
N ARG A 157 -10.09 15.91 6.21
CA ARG A 157 -8.78 16.16 5.57
C ARG A 157 -7.78 16.81 6.54
N GLY A 158 -8.20 17.83 7.28
CA GLY A 158 -7.37 18.47 8.30
C GLY A 158 -6.88 17.47 9.34
N SER A 159 -7.80 16.70 9.93
CA SER A 159 -7.48 15.67 10.93
C SER A 159 -6.48 14.63 10.42
N PHE A 160 -6.65 14.13 9.19
CA PHE A 160 -5.72 13.17 8.60
C PHE A 160 -4.30 13.75 8.47
N ARG A 161 -4.16 15.00 8.02
CA ARG A 161 -2.86 15.65 7.85
C ARG A 161 -2.15 16.00 9.17
N PHE A 162 -2.86 15.95 10.29
CA PHE A 162 -2.26 16.08 11.63
C PHE A 162 -1.74 14.74 12.17
N LYS A 163 -2.11 13.61 11.58
CA LYS A 163 -1.59 12.29 11.97
C LYS A 163 -0.17 12.09 11.43
N SER A 164 0.57 11.15 12.02
CA SER A 164 1.89 10.75 11.54
C SER A 164 1.83 10.22 10.10
N PHE A 165 2.95 10.26 9.40
CA PHE A 165 3.12 9.51 8.16
C PHE A 165 4.15 8.40 8.37
N TYR A 166 4.16 7.44 7.46
CA TYR A 166 5.10 6.33 7.52
C TYR A 166 6.10 6.42 6.37
N LEU A 167 7.33 5.98 6.64
CA LEU A 167 8.34 5.74 5.62
C LEU A 167 8.65 4.25 5.58
N VAL A 168 8.50 3.64 4.41
CA VAL A 168 8.83 2.23 4.16
C VAL A 168 10.11 2.14 3.30
N PRO A 169 10.85 1.02 3.32
CA PRO A 169 12.04 0.86 2.48
C PRO A 169 11.74 1.15 1.01
N GLY A 170 12.59 1.96 0.39
CA GLY A 170 12.49 2.36 -1.01
C GLY A 170 13.18 1.40 -1.97
N PRO A 171 13.21 1.75 -3.27
CA PRO A 171 13.75 0.89 -4.32
C PRO A 171 15.28 0.75 -4.26
N THR A 172 15.98 1.72 -3.65
CA THR A 172 17.45 1.69 -3.52
C THR A 172 17.86 1.52 -2.06
N LYS A 173 19.13 1.16 -1.84
CA LYS A 173 19.66 0.76 -0.54
C LYS A 173 19.54 1.80 0.59
N GLU A 174 19.44 3.08 0.23
CA GLU A 174 19.45 4.21 1.17
C GLU A 174 18.15 5.02 1.16
N THR A 175 17.15 4.54 0.44
CA THR A 175 15.96 5.31 0.16
C THR A 175 14.74 4.80 0.88
N TRP A 176 13.79 5.71 1.07
CA TRP A 176 12.53 5.48 1.74
C TRP A 176 11.38 6.03 0.90
N CYS A 177 10.23 5.37 0.93
CA CYS A 177 9.01 5.81 0.26
C CYS A 177 7.95 6.20 1.29
N LEU A 178 7.14 7.21 0.97
CA LEU A 178 6.00 7.59 1.81
C LEU A 178 4.91 6.53 1.79
N SER A 179 4.22 6.41 2.92
CA SER A 179 3.16 5.42 3.11
C SER A 179 2.08 5.94 4.07
N PHE A 180 0.81 5.74 3.72
CA PHE A 180 -0.36 6.24 4.46
C PHE A 180 -1.41 5.16 4.78
N PRO A 181 -1.02 3.94 5.22
CA PRO A 181 -1.93 2.79 5.30
C PRO A 181 -3.06 3.03 6.30
N HIS A 182 -2.75 3.69 7.41
CA HIS A 182 -3.74 4.04 8.44
C HIS A 182 -4.79 5.04 7.95
N ILE A 183 -4.42 6.00 7.07
CA ILE A 183 -5.35 6.95 6.47
C ILE A 183 -6.21 6.25 5.43
N GLU A 184 -5.60 5.41 4.57
CA GLU A 184 -6.33 4.59 3.61
C GLU A 184 -7.37 3.71 4.32
N LYS A 185 -6.98 3.05 5.42
CA LYS A 185 -7.89 2.24 6.24
C LYS A 185 -9.04 3.07 6.80
N GLU A 186 -8.76 4.25 7.32
CA GLU A 186 -9.79 5.14 7.86
C GLU A 186 -10.75 5.65 6.79
N MET A 187 -10.24 5.98 5.59
CA MET A 187 -11.08 6.34 4.44
C MET A 187 -11.95 5.17 3.98
N LEU A 188 -11.39 3.96 3.95
CA LEU A 188 -12.13 2.76 3.60
C LEU A 188 -13.23 2.45 4.61
N ASN A 189 -12.98 2.66 5.90
CA ASN A 189 -13.97 2.46 6.95
C ASN A 189 -15.03 3.57 6.97
N ASN A 190 -14.64 4.80 6.68
CA ASN A 190 -15.51 5.98 6.66
C ASN A 190 -15.65 6.51 5.22
N HIS A 191 -16.15 5.66 4.32
CA HIS A 191 -16.16 5.92 2.87
C HIS A 191 -17.40 6.68 2.39
N GLY A 192 -18.41 6.86 3.23
CA GLY A 192 -19.61 7.61 2.88
C GLY A 192 -19.45 9.10 3.08
N LYS A 193 -20.20 9.87 2.30
CA LYS A 193 -20.38 11.30 2.57
C LYS A 193 -21.30 11.50 3.78
N LEU A 194 -22.33 10.67 3.91
CA LEU A 194 -23.09 10.53 5.15
C LEU A 194 -22.27 9.70 6.14
N LYS A 195 -22.23 10.17 7.39
CA LYS A 195 -21.55 9.45 8.48
C LYS A 195 -22.14 8.06 8.74
N THR A 196 -23.44 7.90 8.44
CA THR A 196 -24.17 6.65 8.66
C THR A 196 -24.04 5.65 7.50
N CYS A 197 -23.32 5.97 6.42
CA CYS A 197 -23.17 5.06 5.28
C CYS A 197 -22.61 3.70 5.73
N CYS A 198 -23.33 2.63 5.39
CA CYS A 198 -23.02 1.25 5.75
C CYS A 198 -23.02 0.91 7.25
N GLU A 199 -23.40 1.83 8.15
CA GLU A 199 -23.66 1.50 9.57
C GLU A 199 -24.88 0.58 9.72
N LEU A 200 -25.12 0.04 10.92
CA LEU A 200 -26.21 -0.92 11.20
C LEU A 200 -27.58 -0.42 10.72
N ASN A 201 -27.91 0.84 11.02
CA ASN A 201 -29.20 1.46 10.67
C ASN A 201 -29.10 2.46 9.50
N GLY A 202 -27.96 2.47 8.79
CA GLY A 202 -27.72 3.40 7.69
C GLY A 202 -27.95 2.79 6.32
N PRO A 203 -28.05 3.62 5.26
CA PRO A 203 -28.14 3.14 3.90
C PRO A 203 -26.89 2.33 3.55
N LYS A 204 -27.08 1.19 2.87
CA LYS A 204 -25.97 0.39 2.35
C LYS A 204 -25.53 0.93 0.98
N CYS A 205 -24.22 0.87 0.72
CA CYS A 205 -23.63 1.27 -0.56
C CYS A 205 -22.78 0.14 -1.14
N CYS A 206 -22.45 0.23 -2.43
CA CYS A 206 -21.66 -0.76 -3.15
C CYS A 206 -20.16 -0.41 -3.27
N ARG A 207 -19.68 0.71 -2.70
CA ARG A 207 -18.29 1.19 -2.86
C ARG A 207 -17.24 0.12 -2.57
N LYS A 208 -17.30 -0.50 -1.38
CA LYS A 208 -16.37 -1.57 -0.99
C LYS A 208 -16.50 -2.82 -1.88
N ALA A 209 -17.73 -3.15 -2.31
CA ALA A 209 -17.97 -4.28 -3.20
C ALA A 209 -17.35 -4.06 -4.59
N CYS A 210 -17.50 -2.87 -5.17
CA CYS A 210 -16.87 -2.49 -6.44
C CYS A 210 -15.33 -2.58 -6.36
N LEU A 211 -14.74 -2.07 -5.27
CA LEU A 211 -13.30 -2.19 -5.03
C LEU A 211 -12.86 -3.66 -4.98
N ARG A 212 -13.57 -4.50 -4.23
CA ARG A 212 -13.28 -5.94 -4.11
C ARG A 212 -13.38 -6.66 -5.46
N LEU A 213 -14.42 -6.38 -6.24
CA LEU A 213 -14.61 -6.96 -7.58
C LEU A 213 -13.47 -6.57 -8.53
N LEU A 214 -13.04 -5.31 -8.54
CA LEU A 214 -11.95 -4.86 -9.41
C LEU A 214 -10.59 -5.43 -8.97
N GLN A 215 -10.35 -5.57 -7.66
CA GLN A 215 -9.17 -6.25 -7.14
C GLN A 215 -9.16 -7.73 -7.54
N TYR A 216 -10.32 -8.40 -7.44
CA TYR A 216 -10.47 -9.79 -7.83
C TYR A 216 -10.30 -10.00 -9.34
N LEU A 217 -10.83 -9.10 -10.17
CA LEU A 217 -10.62 -9.10 -11.62
C LEU A 217 -9.13 -9.03 -11.96
N LEU A 218 -8.41 -8.06 -11.39
CA LEU A 218 -6.97 -7.91 -11.62
C LEU A 218 -6.21 -9.17 -11.21
N GLN A 219 -6.52 -9.72 -10.04
CA GLN A 219 -5.88 -10.94 -9.54
C GLN A 219 -6.13 -12.13 -10.46
N LYS A 220 -7.37 -12.34 -10.89
CA LYS A 220 -7.73 -13.45 -11.79
C LYS A 220 -7.04 -13.30 -13.14
N LEU A 221 -6.95 -12.09 -13.68
CA LEU A 221 -6.21 -11.81 -14.90
C LEU A 221 -4.71 -12.09 -14.74
N GLN A 222 -4.13 -11.71 -13.59
CA GLN A 222 -2.74 -12.03 -13.26
C GLN A 222 -2.50 -13.55 -13.18
N HIS A 223 -3.43 -14.30 -12.58
CA HIS A 223 -3.35 -15.75 -12.48
C HIS A 223 -3.49 -16.43 -13.86
N LYS A 224 -4.52 -16.04 -14.64
CA LYS A 224 -4.72 -16.53 -16.02
C LYS A 224 -3.49 -16.30 -16.89
N ASN A 225 -2.78 -15.20 -16.66
CA ASN A 225 -1.62 -14.76 -17.42
C ASN A 225 -0.30 -14.93 -16.64
N GLU A 226 -0.21 -15.86 -15.70
CA GLU A 226 0.97 -16.00 -14.82
C GLU A 226 2.29 -16.18 -15.58
N ARG A 227 2.24 -16.82 -16.75
CA ARG A 227 3.41 -17.02 -17.64
C ARG A 227 3.84 -15.72 -18.34
N ASN A 228 2.93 -14.75 -18.43
CA ASN A 228 3.14 -13.46 -19.07
C ASN A 228 3.51 -12.41 -17.99
N GLN A 229 4.79 -12.09 -17.93
CA GLN A 229 5.34 -11.18 -16.92
C GLN A 229 4.80 -9.73 -17.02
N LYS A 230 4.06 -9.38 -18.09
CA LYS A 230 3.47 -8.05 -18.29
C LYS A 230 2.55 -7.63 -17.16
N LEU A 231 1.86 -8.57 -16.50
CA LEU A 231 0.92 -8.24 -15.43
C LEU A 231 1.53 -8.23 -14.02
N VAL A 232 2.79 -8.66 -13.85
CA VAL A 232 3.44 -8.87 -12.54
C VAL A 232 3.63 -7.56 -11.76
N LYS A 233 3.84 -6.44 -12.47
CA LYS A 233 4.05 -5.13 -11.84
C LYS A 233 2.75 -4.49 -11.33
N PHE A 234 1.58 -4.93 -11.82
CA PHE A 234 0.32 -4.40 -11.31
C PHE A 234 0.05 -4.94 -9.92
N SER A 235 -0.57 -4.12 -9.07
CA SER A 235 -0.89 -4.49 -7.69
C SER A 235 -2.28 -3.98 -7.33
N SER A 236 -2.82 -4.50 -6.23
CA SER A 236 -4.06 -4.02 -5.62
C SER A 236 -4.01 -2.53 -5.26
N TYR A 237 -2.81 -1.94 -5.15
CA TYR A 237 -2.64 -0.52 -4.87
C TYR A 237 -3.03 0.38 -6.06
N HIS A 238 -2.80 -0.06 -7.31
CA HIS A 238 -3.28 0.69 -8.49
C HIS A 238 -4.82 0.74 -8.50
N VAL A 239 -5.45 -0.41 -8.25
CA VAL A 239 -6.91 -0.52 -8.14
C VAL A 239 -7.45 0.37 -7.01
N LYS A 240 -6.81 0.31 -5.83
CA LYS A 240 -7.21 1.14 -4.67
C LYS A 240 -7.07 2.63 -4.96
N THR A 241 -6.01 3.04 -5.65
CA THR A 241 -5.77 4.44 -6.01
C THR A 241 -6.84 4.94 -7.00
N ALA A 242 -7.13 4.16 -8.05
CA ALA A 242 -8.21 4.48 -8.98
C ALA A 242 -9.58 4.56 -8.28
N TYR A 243 -9.85 3.63 -7.36
CA TYR A 243 -11.06 3.66 -6.52
C TYR A 243 -11.16 4.93 -5.66
N PHE A 244 -10.08 5.42 -5.08
CA PHE A 244 -10.12 6.67 -4.31
C PHE A 244 -10.41 7.89 -5.19
N HIS A 245 -9.83 7.95 -6.39
CA HIS A 245 -10.19 8.98 -7.37
C HIS A 245 -11.65 8.90 -7.79
N ALA A 246 -12.15 7.70 -8.07
CA ALA A 246 -13.57 7.45 -8.34
C ALA A 246 -14.50 7.92 -7.21
N CYS A 247 -14.14 7.67 -5.94
CA CYS A 247 -14.89 8.16 -4.79
C CYS A 247 -14.90 9.70 -4.68
N VAL A 248 -13.80 10.37 -5.06
CA VAL A 248 -13.73 11.84 -5.10
C VAL A 248 -14.60 12.40 -6.23
N SER A 249 -14.56 11.78 -7.41
CA SER A 249 -15.34 12.18 -8.58
C SER A 249 -16.84 11.96 -8.39
N ARG A 250 -17.23 10.93 -7.62
CA ARG A 250 -18.62 10.58 -7.31
C ARG A 250 -18.80 10.51 -5.79
N PRO A 251 -18.86 11.68 -5.11
CA PRO A 251 -18.79 11.75 -3.66
C PRO A 251 -20.11 11.36 -2.97
N ASP A 252 -21.26 11.52 -3.63
CA ASP A 252 -22.56 11.28 -3.00
C ASP A 252 -22.86 9.79 -2.86
N ASP A 253 -23.44 9.40 -1.72
CA ASP A 253 -23.75 7.99 -1.42
C ASP A 253 -24.79 7.41 -2.38
N THR A 254 -25.63 8.26 -2.97
CA THR A 254 -26.59 7.90 -4.01
C THR A 254 -25.94 7.57 -5.35
N ASN A 255 -24.66 7.91 -5.57
CA ASN A 255 -23.91 7.45 -6.74
C ASN A 255 -23.39 6.00 -6.61
N TRP A 256 -23.56 5.40 -5.42
CA TRP A 256 -23.01 4.09 -5.07
C TRP A 256 -24.05 3.24 -4.35
N LYS A 257 -25.31 3.31 -4.77
CA LYS A 257 -26.36 2.50 -4.12
C LYS A 257 -26.08 1.02 -4.29
N LEU A 258 -26.45 0.23 -3.29
CA LEU A 258 -26.27 -1.21 -3.35
C LEU A 258 -27.03 -1.87 -4.51
N GLU A 259 -28.22 -1.35 -4.83
CA GLU A 259 -29.06 -1.81 -5.95
C GLU A 259 -28.41 -1.58 -7.33
N ASP A 260 -27.49 -0.63 -7.43
CA ASP A 260 -26.80 -0.26 -8.67
C ASP A 260 -25.40 -0.88 -8.78
N LEU A 261 -25.12 -1.95 -8.03
CA LEU A 261 -23.78 -2.57 -7.96
C LEU A 261 -23.16 -2.81 -9.34
N ASP A 262 -23.91 -3.40 -10.27
CA ASP A 262 -23.43 -3.75 -11.61
C ASP A 262 -22.99 -2.49 -12.38
N ASN A 263 -23.83 -1.45 -12.38
CA ASN A 263 -23.53 -0.18 -13.04
C ASN A 263 -22.37 0.55 -12.36
N CYS A 264 -22.32 0.58 -11.03
CA CYS A 264 -21.22 1.19 -10.29
C CYS A 264 -19.89 0.48 -10.55
N PHE A 265 -19.91 -0.85 -10.67
CA PHE A 265 -18.73 -1.64 -11.02
C PHE A 265 -18.28 -1.37 -12.47
N GLU A 266 -19.20 -1.37 -13.43
CA GLU A 266 -18.92 -1.02 -14.82
C GLU A 266 -18.27 0.37 -14.97
N ILE A 267 -18.81 1.37 -14.29
CA ILE A 267 -18.23 2.73 -14.28
C ILE A 267 -16.83 2.70 -13.69
N LEU A 268 -16.60 1.98 -12.58
CA LEU A 268 -15.28 1.87 -11.96
C LEU A 268 -14.27 1.14 -12.87
N VAL A 269 -14.70 0.09 -13.57
CA VAL A 269 -13.88 -0.61 -14.59
C VAL A 269 -13.51 0.36 -15.71
N ASN A 270 -14.48 1.13 -16.21
CA ASN A 270 -14.23 2.15 -17.23
C ASN A 270 -13.23 3.22 -16.77
N ASP A 271 -13.36 3.73 -15.54
CA ASP A 271 -12.41 4.67 -14.96
C ASP A 271 -10.99 4.07 -14.93
N PHE A 272 -10.85 2.81 -14.51
CA PHE A 272 -9.56 2.13 -14.46
C PHE A 272 -8.95 1.90 -15.86
N VAL A 273 -9.76 1.49 -16.83
CA VAL A 273 -9.32 1.34 -18.24
C VAL A 273 -8.88 2.68 -18.81
N ASN A 274 -9.61 3.76 -18.57
CA ASN A 274 -9.23 5.10 -19.02
C ASN A 274 -7.85 5.49 -18.46
N HIS A 275 -7.60 5.26 -17.17
CA HIS A 275 -6.28 5.49 -16.56
C HIS A 275 -5.17 4.68 -17.25
N LEU A 276 -5.41 3.43 -17.61
CA LEU A 276 -4.45 2.59 -18.36
C LEU A 276 -4.17 3.16 -19.75
N GLN A 277 -5.22 3.54 -20.48
CA GLN A 277 -5.13 4.03 -21.86
C GLN A 277 -4.38 5.36 -21.97
N ILE A 278 -4.65 6.30 -21.07
CA ILE A 278 -3.95 7.59 -21.03
C ILE A 278 -2.58 7.51 -20.33
N LYS A 279 -2.21 6.32 -19.82
CA LYS A 279 -0.98 6.08 -19.05
C LYS A 279 -0.84 7.04 -17.84
N GLU A 280 -1.95 7.35 -17.17
CA GLU A 280 -1.95 8.25 -16.03
C GLU A 280 -2.81 7.74 -14.89
N LEU A 281 -2.16 7.49 -13.75
CA LEU A 281 -2.82 7.24 -12.47
C LEU A 281 -2.02 7.96 -11.38
N LEU A 282 -2.41 9.19 -11.07
CA LEU A 282 -1.72 9.99 -10.06
C LEU A 282 -1.88 9.37 -8.67
N HIS A 283 -0.81 9.37 -7.89
CA HIS A 283 -0.84 8.88 -6.53
C HIS A 283 -1.75 9.75 -5.67
N PHE A 284 -2.66 9.11 -4.92
CA PHE A 284 -3.76 9.82 -4.25
C PHE A 284 -3.28 10.86 -3.20
N PHE A 285 -2.14 10.58 -2.55
CA PHE A 285 -1.55 11.49 -1.56
C PHE A 285 -0.46 12.39 -2.13
N ILE A 286 0.09 12.08 -3.31
CA ILE A 286 1.25 12.79 -3.89
C ILE A 286 0.98 13.02 -5.38
N PRO A 287 0.32 14.13 -5.75
CA PRO A 287 -0.19 14.33 -7.12
C PRO A 287 0.90 14.40 -8.19
N SER A 288 2.15 14.72 -7.82
CA SER A 288 3.30 14.76 -8.74
C SER A 288 3.72 13.36 -9.24
N MET A 289 3.33 12.29 -8.54
CA MET A 289 3.75 10.93 -8.89
C MET A 289 2.67 10.20 -9.69
N ASN A 290 3.00 9.84 -10.94
CA ASN A 290 2.18 8.99 -11.79
C ASN A 290 2.56 7.51 -11.62
N LEU A 291 1.67 6.71 -11.04
CA LEU A 291 1.89 5.28 -10.80
C LEU A 291 2.00 4.46 -12.10
N PHE A 292 1.40 4.92 -13.21
CA PHE A 292 1.51 4.28 -14.51
C PHE A 292 2.68 4.80 -15.36
N GLY A 293 3.40 5.81 -14.89
CA GLY A 293 4.59 6.33 -15.58
C GLY A 293 5.66 5.27 -15.81
N LEU A 294 5.80 4.32 -14.87
CA LEU A 294 6.82 3.25 -14.87
C LEU A 294 6.48 2.03 -15.73
N PHE A 295 5.25 1.98 -16.24
CA PHE A 295 4.81 0.87 -17.06
C PHE A 295 5.15 1.14 -18.52
N ASP A 296 5.63 0.11 -19.20
CA ASP A 296 5.72 0.15 -20.65
C ASP A 296 4.31 0.16 -21.25
N GLN A 297 4.16 0.83 -22.39
CA GLN A 297 2.86 0.95 -23.06
C GLN A 297 2.25 -0.43 -23.39
N SER A 298 3.10 -1.42 -23.66
CA SER A 298 2.64 -2.77 -24.01
C SER A 298 1.97 -3.50 -22.85
N SER A 299 2.46 -3.31 -21.62
CA SER A 299 1.86 -3.87 -20.40
C SER A 299 0.52 -3.19 -20.07
N LEU A 300 0.43 -1.86 -20.22
CA LEU A 300 -0.81 -1.11 -20.02
C LEU A 300 -1.89 -1.48 -21.03
N THR A 301 -1.50 -1.53 -22.32
CA THR A 301 -2.40 -1.92 -23.41
C THR A 301 -2.88 -3.37 -23.22
N PHE A 302 -1.97 -4.29 -22.88
CA PHE A 302 -2.33 -5.68 -22.62
C PHE A 302 -3.34 -5.83 -21.48
N LEU A 303 -3.16 -5.13 -20.36
CA LEU A 303 -4.14 -5.18 -19.26
C LEU A 303 -5.48 -4.54 -19.68
N SER A 304 -5.43 -3.41 -20.39
CA SER A 304 -6.63 -2.76 -20.92
C SER A 304 -7.42 -3.71 -21.82
N ASP A 305 -6.77 -4.36 -22.77
CA ASP A 305 -7.40 -5.30 -23.71
C ASP A 305 -7.99 -6.51 -23.01
N GLU A 306 -7.28 -7.08 -22.02
CA GLU A 306 -7.81 -8.20 -21.22
C GLU A 306 -9.05 -7.79 -20.42
N ILE A 307 -9.07 -6.60 -19.81
CA ILE A 307 -10.23 -6.08 -19.07
C ILE A 307 -11.40 -5.82 -20.02
N GLU A 308 -11.15 -5.21 -21.18
CA GLU A 308 -12.17 -4.96 -22.21
C GLU A 308 -12.77 -6.27 -22.73
N TYR A 309 -11.94 -7.29 -22.95
CA TYR A 309 -12.43 -8.61 -23.30
C TYR A 309 -13.35 -9.18 -22.21
N GLN A 310 -12.98 -9.06 -20.92
CA GLN A 310 -13.85 -9.51 -19.83
C GLN A 310 -15.18 -8.73 -19.85
N ARG A 311 -15.12 -7.40 -19.91
CA ARG A 311 -16.30 -6.52 -19.92
C ARG A 311 -17.27 -6.85 -21.06
N ASN A 312 -16.76 -6.96 -22.29
CA ASN A 312 -17.57 -7.19 -23.49
C ASN A 312 -18.19 -8.60 -23.56
N ASN A 313 -17.75 -9.52 -22.70
CA ASN A 313 -18.24 -10.90 -22.64
C ASN A 313 -18.93 -11.24 -21.31
N GLY A 314 -19.24 -10.24 -20.48
CA GLY A 314 -19.95 -10.45 -19.20
C GLY A 314 -19.08 -11.08 -18.09
N PHE A 315 -17.80 -10.73 -18.05
CA PHE A 315 -16.79 -11.20 -17.09
C PHE A 315 -16.72 -12.73 -16.95
N PRO A 316 -16.45 -13.49 -18.03
CA PRO A 316 -16.36 -14.95 -17.96
C PRO A 316 -15.31 -15.44 -16.95
N ILE A 317 -14.31 -14.62 -16.62
CA ILE A 317 -13.30 -14.96 -15.60
C ILE A 317 -13.82 -15.08 -14.17
N PHE A 318 -15.03 -14.59 -13.90
CA PHE A 318 -15.71 -14.78 -12.61
C PHE A 318 -16.49 -16.09 -12.53
N ILE A 319 -16.69 -16.77 -13.65
CA ILE A 319 -17.37 -18.06 -13.70
C ILE A 319 -16.35 -19.15 -13.31
N PRO A 320 -16.70 -20.08 -12.38
CA PRO A 320 -15.80 -21.13 -11.89
C PRO A 320 -15.23 -22.07 -12.96
#